data_AF-A0A3M7E9S1-F1
#
_entry.id   AF-A0A3M7E9S1-F1
#
_cell.length_a   1.000
_cell.length_b   1.000
_cell.length_c   1.000
_cell.angle_alpha   90.00
_cell.angle_beta   90.00
_cell.angle_gamma   90.00
#
_symmetry.space_group_name_H-M   'P 1'
#
loop_
_entity.id
_entity.type
_entity.pdbx_description
1 polymer ?
#
loop_
_entity_poly.entity_id
_entity_poly.type
_entity_poly.pdbx_seq_one_letter_code
_entity_poly.pdbx_strand_id
1 'polypeptide(L)'
;MSASHGEEDSQMQLDDGPISSAKEQGSSESQSGRANSRSTSSKFANLRAAFEKDTSTDGPPKRNFARSAECGRQCQDEIGKLRDERDREEEMKIALEEKCTKLEEELEALEQQTRGQKEAGRLTPGQETNGTNEQDHEEARAPTAQSDEVHLLQQQLAELKKTISTSTRMSSSVTDSTFAQEMGVLHHELQNWIVLNFRRAKMDVAPNELCNRLEGTGDFERVAWLQQIFRVFDPSAKLAFLQCVATVFLMDVFCAELVFGLNEGEQWCAVLLKADDSMQKTLGSQAYGKWRAATVEAVGQSAVFQDHLQKANEGVADSIWHSLHKLTEIDAGEGGKASLIGIIKRAASLAHLFSFQQAQYQFILPNPGTPFDAETMEDIAQDGEELSSSVISCVTFPFIIKNGDECGDNTHLRNVIMKSRVLCREVES
;
A
#
# COMPACT_ATOMS: atom_id res chain seq x y z
N MET A 1 -68.43 32.11 1.15
CA MET A 1 -69.74 31.91 1.79
C MET A 1 -69.98 30.40 1.79
N SER A 2 -70.06 29.64 2.88
CA SER A 2 -70.06 29.94 4.32
C SER A 2 -69.57 28.68 5.07
N ALA A 3 -69.01 28.89 6.26
CA ALA A 3 -68.48 27.90 7.18
C ALA A 3 -69.55 27.28 8.10
N SER A 4 -69.23 26.14 8.73
CA SER A 4 -69.62 25.74 10.11
C SER A 4 -68.90 24.42 10.46
N HIS A 5 -67.86 24.39 11.30
CA HIS A 5 -67.83 24.26 12.79
C HIS A 5 -68.06 22.85 13.35
N GLY A 6 -67.15 22.42 14.24
CA GLY A 6 -67.33 21.32 15.20
C GLY A 6 -66.04 20.60 15.64
N GLU A 7 -65.35 21.15 16.64
CA GLU A 7 -64.42 20.43 17.57
C GLU A 7 -65.25 19.46 18.45
N GLU A 8 -64.77 18.40 19.12
CA GLU A 8 -63.84 18.36 20.26
C GLU A 8 -63.71 16.90 20.79
N ASP A 9 -62.76 16.67 21.71
CA ASP A 9 -62.64 15.60 22.74
C ASP A 9 -61.88 14.26 22.52
N SER A 10 -60.60 14.28 22.92
CA SER A 10 -59.98 13.59 24.07
C SER A 10 -60.62 12.32 24.67
N GLN A 11 -59.81 11.26 24.93
CA GLN A 11 -59.31 10.90 26.27
C GLN A 11 -58.72 9.46 26.35
N MET A 12 -57.67 9.33 27.17
CA MET A 12 -56.79 8.19 27.40
C MET A 12 -57.36 7.07 28.30
N GLN A 13 -56.77 5.87 28.21
CA GLN A 13 -56.68 4.92 29.34
C GLN A 13 -55.31 4.20 29.36
N LEU A 14 -54.66 4.28 30.53
CA LEU A 14 -53.46 3.57 30.99
C LEU A 14 -53.89 2.32 31.75
N ASP A 15 -53.04 1.27 31.80
CA ASP A 15 -52.82 0.54 33.06
C ASP A 15 -51.51 -0.27 33.08
N ASP A 16 -50.93 -0.32 34.27
CA ASP A 16 -49.61 -0.84 34.67
C ASP A 16 -49.67 -2.23 35.35
N GLY A 17 -48.63 -3.06 35.10
CA GLY A 17 -48.08 -4.09 36.02
C GLY A 17 -48.82 -5.44 36.22
N PRO A 18 -48.18 -6.49 36.83
CA PRO A 18 -47.02 -6.43 37.72
C PRO A 18 -45.92 -7.50 37.55
N ILE A 19 -44.91 -7.32 38.40
CA ILE A 19 -43.63 -7.99 38.66
C ILE A 19 -43.75 -9.47 39.13
N SER A 20 -42.76 -10.31 38.78
CA SER A 20 -42.27 -11.39 39.65
C SER A 20 -40.77 -11.62 39.47
N SER A 21 -40.08 -11.47 40.59
CA SER A 21 -38.65 -11.49 40.87
C SER A 21 -38.09 -12.87 41.27
N ALA A 22 -36.75 -12.94 41.32
CA ALA A 22 -35.87 -13.78 42.17
C ALA A 22 -34.98 -14.77 41.40
N LYS A 23 -33.68 -14.49 41.21
CA LYS A 23 -32.52 -14.72 42.13
C LYS A 23 -32.03 -16.18 42.02
N GLU A 24 -30.75 -16.54 42.04
CA GLU A 24 -29.51 -15.92 42.52
C GLU A 24 -28.31 -16.75 41.99
N GLN A 25 -27.23 -16.09 41.56
CA GLN A 25 -25.88 -16.10 42.17
C GLN A 25 -24.92 -17.24 41.81
N GLY A 26 -23.69 -16.82 41.52
CA GLY A 26 -22.50 -17.66 41.45
C GLY A 26 -21.27 -16.86 41.00
N SER A 27 -20.89 -15.84 41.77
CA SER A 27 -19.61 -15.14 41.65
C SER A 27 -18.72 -15.48 42.84
N SER A 28 -17.44 -15.80 42.60
CA SER A 28 -16.26 -15.57 43.48
C SER A 28 -15.02 -15.96 42.65
N GLU A 29 -14.24 -15.01 42.14
CA GLU A 29 -13.09 -14.33 42.78
C GLU A 29 -11.82 -15.20 43.01
N SER A 30 -10.77 -14.79 42.28
CA SER A 30 -9.39 -14.57 42.76
C SER A 30 -8.46 -15.76 43.06
N GLN A 31 -7.40 -15.95 42.26
CA GLN A 31 -5.99 -15.75 42.66
C GLN A 31 -4.95 -16.14 41.58
N SER A 32 -4.06 -15.19 41.27
CA SER A 32 -2.58 -15.28 41.14
C SER A 32 -1.91 -16.52 40.52
N GLY A 33 -1.07 -16.31 39.50
CA GLY A 33 0.01 -17.26 39.16
C GLY A 33 0.72 -17.03 37.81
N ARG A 34 2.00 -16.67 37.87
CA ARG A 34 2.97 -16.46 36.77
C ARG A 34 3.14 -17.64 35.79
N ALA A 35 3.44 -17.29 34.53
CA ALA A 35 4.36 -17.90 33.55
C ALA A 35 4.33 -19.43 33.29
N ASN A 36 4.07 -19.85 32.04
CA ASN A 36 5.11 -20.27 31.07
C ASN A 36 4.52 -20.92 29.80
N SER A 37 5.08 -20.49 28.68
CA SER A 37 5.47 -21.19 27.46
C SER A 37 5.38 -22.72 27.38
N ARG A 38 5.07 -23.21 26.16
CA ARG A 38 5.10 -24.60 25.59
C ARG A 38 3.73 -25.30 25.68
N SER A 39 3.09 -25.71 24.58
CA SER A 39 3.61 -26.66 23.58
C SER A 39 2.88 -26.54 22.23
N THR A 40 3.62 -26.13 21.19
CA THR A 40 3.32 -26.38 19.77
C THR A 40 4.13 -27.59 19.28
N SER A 41 4.07 -28.71 20.01
CA SER A 41 4.89 -29.90 19.75
C SER A 41 4.17 -31.03 19.01
N SER A 42 2.89 -30.91 18.65
CA SER A 42 2.13 -32.03 18.05
C SER A 42 1.91 -31.97 16.54
N LYS A 43 2.34 -30.91 15.84
CA LYS A 43 2.16 -30.79 14.38
C LYS A 43 3.42 -31.04 13.54
N PHE A 44 4.61 -30.99 14.15
CA PHE A 44 5.88 -31.27 13.46
C PHE A 44 6.30 -32.75 13.47
N ALA A 45 5.72 -33.58 14.33
CA ALA A 45 6.03 -35.02 14.38
C ALA A 45 5.38 -35.83 13.24
N ASN A 46 4.30 -35.34 12.63
CA ASN A 46 3.59 -36.05 11.55
C ASN A 46 4.18 -35.84 10.15
N LEU A 47 5.06 -34.85 9.96
CA LEU A 47 5.73 -34.62 8.66
C LEU A 47 7.00 -35.46 8.49
N ARG A 48 7.59 -35.98 9.57
CA ARG A 48 8.80 -36.81 9.51
C ARG A 48 8.51 -38.27 9.13
N ALA A 49 7.32 -38.76 9.45
CA ALA A 49 6.88 -40.12 9.11
C ALA A 49 6.47 -40.29 7.63
N ALA A 50 6.25 -39.20 6.91
CA ALA A 50 5.88 -39.22 5.48
C ALA A 50 7.09 -39.31 4.54
N PHE A 51 8.32 -39.11 5.03
CA PHE A 51 9.55 -39.14 4.22
C PHE A 51 10.46 -40.35 4.48
N GLU A 52 10.11 -41.27 5.39
CA GLU A 52 10.89 -42.49 5.67
C GLU A 52 10.30 -43.77 5.05
N LYS A 53 9.19 -43.68 4.31
CA LYS A 53 8.53 -44.85 3.73
C LYS A 53 8.44 -44.77 2.20
N ASP A 54 9.59 -44.64 1.55
CA ASP A 54 9.79 -45.06 0.15
C ASP A 54 11.27 -45.37 -0.09
N THR A 55 11.72 -46.52 0.42
CA THR A 55 12.97 -47.15 -0.02
C THR A 55 12.73 -48.64 -0.30
N SER A 56 12.15 -48.92 -1.47
CA SER A 56 12.38 -50.22 -2.13
C SER A 56 12.08 -50.15 -3.63
N THR A 57 13.16 -50.23 -4.42
CA THR A 57 13.27 -50.88 -5.74
C THR A 57 12.35 -50.43 -6.88
N ASP A 58 12.82 -49.48 -7.71
CA ASP A 58 13.31 -49.80 -9.06
C ASP A 58 14.14 -48.63 -9.65
N GLY A 59 15.21 -48.93 -10.40
CA GLY A 59 16.25 -47.96 -10.77
C GLY A 59 15.89 -46.96 -11.89
N PRO A 60 16.48 -45.74 -11.94
CA PRO A 60 16.27 -44.79 -13.02
C PRO A 60 17.36 -44.89 -14.11
N PRO A 61 17.09 -44.45 -15.37
CA PRO A 61 18.13 -44.31 -16.37
C PRO A 61 19.02 -43.11 -16.03
N LYS A 62 20.31 -43.37 -15.91
CA LYS A 62 21.36 -42.36 -15.73
C LYS A 62 21.45 -41.46 -16.96
N ARG A 63 21.08 -40.18 -16.82
CA ARG A 63 21.70 -39.09 -17.59
C ARG A 63 21.45 -37.72 -16.92
N ASN A 64 22.56 -37.01 -16.68
CA ASN A 64 22.67 -35.55 -16.43
C ASN A 64 22.60 -34.98 -14.99
N PHE A 65 23.05 -35.70 -13.96
CA PHE A 65 23.20 -35.14 -12.60
C PHE A 65 24.46 -34.27 -12.36
N ALA A 66 25.36 -34.11 -13.34
CA ALA A 66 26.58 -33.33 -13.13
C ALA A 66 26.36 -31.80 -13.16
N ARG A 67 25.44 -31.30 -14.00
CA ARG A 67 25.19 -29.85 -14.16
C ARG A 67 24.35 -29.23 -13.04
N SER A 68 23.51 -30.02 -12.34
CA SER A 68 22.67 -29.53 -11.24
C SER A 68 23.46 -29.29 -9.95
N ALA A 69 24.51 -30.10 -9.70
CA ALA A 69 25.37 -29.94 -8.53
C ALA A 69 26.32 -28.73 -8.61
N GLU A 70 26.72 -28.31 -9.83
CA GLU A 70 27.50 -27.08 -10.06
C GLU A 70 26.65 -25.83 -9.88
N CYS A 71 25.42 -25.82 -10.41
CA CYS A 71 24.46 -24.71 -10.22
C CYS A 71 24.05 -24.55 -8.74
N GLY A 72 23.81 -25.66 -8.03
CA GLY A 72 23.49 -25.62 -6.60
C GLY A 72 24.63 -25.11 -5.72
N ARG A 73 25.89 -25.43 -6.07
CA ARG A 73 27.07 -24.88 -5.38
C ARG A 73 27.24 -23.39 -5.66
N GLN A 74 27.06 -22.96 -6.90
CA GLN A 74 27.17 -21.56 -7.28
C GLN A 74 26.10 -20.69 -6.58
N CYS A 75 24.87 -21.20 -6.44
CA CYS A 75 23.81 -20.56 -5.67
C CYS A 75 24.10 -20.54 -4.17
N GLN A 76 24.66 -21.61 -3.60
CA GLN A 76 25.07 -21.64 -2.19
C GLN A 76 26.23 -20.66 -1.90
N ASP A 77 27.20 -20.55 -2.81
CA ASP A 77 28.32 -19.62 -2.68
C ASP A 77 27.86 -18.16 -2.79
N GLU A 78 26.88 -17.87 -3.65
CA GLU A 78 26.28 -16.54 -3.79
C GLU A 78 25.43 -16.17 -2.57
N ILE A 79 24.64 -17.12 -2.03
CA ILE A 79 23.94 -16.96 -0.75
C ILE A 79 24.92 -16.72 0.40
N GLY A 80 26.08 -17.39 0.39
CA GLY A 80 27.15 -17.14 1.38
C GLY A 80 27.67 -15.71 1.29
N LYS A 81 28.01 -15.25 0.08
CA LYS A 81 28.49 -13.88 -0.15
C LYS A 81 27.48 -12.82 0.26
N LEU A 82 26.19 -13.02 -0.03
CA LEU A 82 25.13 -12.09 0.36
C LEU A 82 24.91 -12.03 1.86
N ARG A 83 25.06 -13.16 2.58
CA ARG A 83 25.03 -13.16 4.05
C ARG A 83 26.22 -12.39 4.62
N ASP A 84 27.42 -12.64 4.10
CA ASP A 84 28.63 -11.95 4.56
C ASP A 84 28.54 -10.43 4.29
N GLU A 85 27.94 -10.02 3.17
CA GLU A 85 27.78 -8.59 2.85
C GLU A 85 26.75 -7.91 3.75
N ARG A 86 25.60 -8.56 3.98
CA ARG A 86 24.61 -8.09 4.96
C ARG A 86 25.22 -7.99 6.36
N ASP A 87 26.04 -8.97 6.77
CA ASP A 87 26.67 -8.95 8.09
C ASP A 87 27.68 -7.78 8.21
N ARG A 88 28.44 -7.47 7.14
CA ARG A 88 29.28 -6.26 7.09
C ARG A 88 28.47 -4.97 7.14
N GLU A 89 27.33 -4.93 6.48
CA GLU A 89 26.44 -3.77 6.48
C GLU A 89 25.82 -3.55 7.88
N GLU A 90 25.44 -4.64 8.57
CA GLU A 90 24.95 -4.59 9.95
C GLU A 90 26.05 -4.14 10.92
N GLU A 91 27.28 -4.64 10.77
CA GLU A 91 28.44 -4.16 11.53
C GLU A 91 28.73 -2.68 11.28
N MET A 92 28.65 -2.20 10.04
CA MET A 92 28.83 -0.80 9.69
C MET A 92 27.74 0.08 10.30
N LYS A 93 26.49 -0.39 10.28
CA LYS A 93 25.35 0.29 10.91
C LYS A 93 25.54 0.42 12.42
N ILE A 94 25.92 -0.67 13.10
CA ILE A 94 26.20 -0.65 14.55
C ILE A 94 27.36 0.32 14.85
N ALA A 95 28.44 0.31 14.06
CA ALA A 95 29.56 1.22 14.24
C ALA A 95 29.17 2.70 14.04
N LEU A 96 28.25 2.99 13.12
CA LEU A 96 27.71 4.34 12.93
C LEU A 96 26.79 4.75 14.08
N GLU A 97 25.93 3.85 14.57
CA GLU A 97 25.08 4.10 15.75
C GLU A 97 25.92 4.36 17.00
N GLU A 98 26.98 3.57 17.24
CA GLU A 98 27.93 3.80 18.33
C GLU A 98 28.71 5.11 18.20
N LYS A 99 29.01 5.54 16.97
CA LYS A 99 29.65 6.83 16.73
C LYS A 99 28.68 7.98 17.00
N CYS A 100 27.40 7.82 16.66
CA CYS A 100 26.36 8.80 16.98
C CYS A 100 26.18 8.93 18.50
N THR A 101 26.10 7.82 19.24
CA THR A 101 25.97 7.89 20.71
C THR A 101 27.18 8.54 21.38
N LYS A 102 28.41 8.24 20.93
CA LYS A 102 29.62 8.90 21.44
C LYS A 102 29.64 10.41 21.19
N LEU A 103 29.20 10.84 20.00
CA LEU A 103 29.10 12.27 19.69
C LEU A 103 28.01 12.97 20.51
N GLU A 104 26.91 12.27 20.83
CA GLU A 104 25.87 12.78 21.75
C GLU A 104 26.43 12.93 23.17
N GLU A 105 27.19 11.96 23.68
CA GLU A 105 27.84 12.02 24.99
C GLU A 105 28.91 13.14 25.06
N GLU A 106 29.73 13.30 24.03
CA GLU A 106 30.73 14.39 23.96
C GLU A 106 30.06 15.77 23.93
N LEU A 107 28.92 15.90 23.25
CA LEU A 107 28.15 17.14 23.25
C LEU A 107 27.56 17.45 24.62
N GLU A 108 26.99 16.45 25.31
CA GLU A 108 26.48 16.64 26.66
C GLU A 108 27.58 17.03 27.65
N ALA A 109 28.78 16.43 27.52
CA ALA A 109 29.95 16.78 28.32
C ALA A 109 30.43 18.23 28.07
N LEU A 110 30.48 18.66 26.80
CA LEU A 110 30.85 20.03 26.42
C LEU A 110 29.80 21.05 26.91
N GLU A 111 28.52 20.70 26.87
CA GLU A 111 27.44 21.54 27.40
C GLU A 111 27.54 21.69 28.93
N GLN A 112 27.83 20.60 29.64
CA GLN A 112 28.09 20.63 31.09
C GLN A 112 29.36 21.44 31.43
N GLN A 113 30.42 21.32 30.65
CA GLN A 113 31.66 22.09 30.84
C GLN A 113 31.43 23.60 30.63
N THR A 114 30.64 23.96 29.61
CA THR A 114 30.28 25.36 29.32
C THR A 114 29.38 25.94 30.41
N ARG A 115 28.46 25.13 30.95
CA ARG A 115 27.61 25.51 32.08
C ARG A 115 28.42 25.67 33.37
N GLY A 116 29.37 24.77 33.63
CA GLY A 116 30.30 24.84 34.76
C GLY A 116 31.25 26.05 34.69
N GLN A 117 31.73 26.42 33.50
CA GLN A 117 32.54 27.64 33.32
C GLN A 117 31.72 28.92 33.55
N LYS A 118 30.44 28.95 33.13
CA LYS A 118 29.51 30.06 33.42
C LYS A 118 29.20 30.18 34.93
N GLU A 119 29.11 29.06 35.64
CA GLU A 119 28.88 29.06 37.10
C GLU A 119 30.16 29.39 37.89
N ALA A 120 31.34 28.92 37.46
CA ALA A 120 32.63 29.24 38.06
C ALA A 120 33.04 30.71 37.85
N GLY A 121 32.74 31.30 36.68
CA GLY A 121 32.95 32.73 36.42
C GLY A 121 32.04 33.65 37.25
N ARG A 122 30.97 33.12 37.86
CA ARG A 122 30.01 33.87 38.68
C ARG A 122 30.30 33.80 40.19
N LEU A 123 31.25 32.95 40.62
CA LEU A 123 31.47 32.62 42.04
C LEU A 123 32.84 33.02 42.60
N THR A 124 33.66 33.79 41.89
CA THR A 124 34.91 34.35 42.45
C THR A 124 34.60 35.48 43.45
N PRO A 125 34.93 35.37 44.76
CA PRO A 125 34.67 36.42 45.73
C PRO A 125 35.88 37.36 45.89
N GLY A 126 35.70 38.62 45.46
CA GLY A 126 36.25 39.85 46.05
C GLY A 126 37.75 40.15 45.97
N GLN A 127 38.10 41.29 45.34
CA GLN A 127 38.91 42.31 46.02
C GLN A 127 38.82 43.68 45.33
N GLU A 128 38.57 44.70 46.15
CA GLU A 128 38.45 46.12 45.85
C GLU A 128 39.71 46.67 45.18
N THR A 129 39.57 47.53 44.15
CA THR A 129 40.21 48.86 44.12
C THR A 129 39.61 49.72 43.00
N ASN A 130 39.33 50.98 43.34
CA ASN A 130 38.96 52.08 42.46
C ASN A 130 39.73 52.11 41.12
N GLY A 131 39.00 52.36 40.03
CA GLY A 131 39.56 53.03 38.85
C GLY A 131 39.04 52.52 37.50
N THR A 132 38.41 53.44 36.77
CA THR A 132 38.24 53.47 35.30
C THR A 132 37.05 52.68 34.71
N ASN A 133 35.94 53.42 34.56
CA ASN A 133 34.87 53.12 33.61
C ASN A 133 35.45 53.14 32.18
N GLU A 134 35.69 51.99 31.59
CA GLU A 134 35.71 51.79 30.11
C GLU A 134 35.76 50.32 29.68
N GLN A 135 35.84 49.34 30.61
CA GLN A 135 35.98 47.92 30.28
C GLN A 135 34.69 47.06 30.39
N ASP A 136 33.57 47.64 30.83
CA ASP A 136 32.31 46.90 31.06
C ASP A 136 31.46 46.65 29.79
N HIS A 137 31.88 47.14 28.62
CA HIS A 137 31.12 46.97 27.37
C HIS A 137 31.64 45.86 26.44
N GLU A 138 32.85 45.33 26.67
CA GLU A 138 33.41 44.22 25.86
C GLU A 138 33.09 42.85 26.46
N GLU A 139 33.01 42.74 27.78
CA GLU A 139 32.76 41.47 28.48
C GLU A 139 31.30 41.00 28.42
N ALA A 140 30.36 41.92 28.17
CA ALA A 140 28.93 41.60 27.96
C ALA A 140 28.58 41.18 26.52
N ARG A 141 29.44 41.48 25.53
CA ARG A 141 29.22 41.12 24.12
C ARG A 141 29.75 39.74 23.74
N ALA A 142 30.81 39.27 24.39
CA ALA A 142 31.37 37.95 24.15
C ALA A 142 30.41 36.78 24.48
N PRO A 143 29.66 36.78 25.62
CA PRO A 143 28.74 35.67 25.93
C PRO A 143 27.47 35.68 25.06
N THR A 144 27.02 36.84 24.57
CA THR A 144 25.88 36.92 23.64
C THR A 144 26.28 36.45 22.25
N ALA A 145 27.47 36.83 21.76
CA ALA A 145 27.97 36.37 20.47
C ALA A 145 28.17 34.84 20.42
N GLN A 146 28.71 34.24 21.49
CA GLN A 146 28.83 32.78 21.60
C GLN A 146 27.46 32.09 21.77
N SER A 147 26.50 32.73 22.44
CA SER A 147 25.12 32.20 22.56
C SER A 147 24.38 32.22 21.23
N ASP A 148 24.58 33.27 20.43
CA ASP A 148 24.00 33.41 19.10
C ASP A 148 24.62 32.40 18.12
N GLU A 149 25.92 32.13 18.24
CA GLU A 149 26.62 31.11 17.47
C GLU A 149 26.16 29.69 17.82
N VAL A 150 25.96 29.39 19.11
CA VAL A 150 25.38 28.11 19.55
C VAL A 150 23.94 27.95 19.04
N HIS A 151 23.12 29.01 19.08
CA HIS A 151 21.77 28.97 18.51
C HIS A 151 21.77 28.78 17.00
N LEU A 152 22.68 29.42 16.28
CA LEU A 152 22.84 29.25 14.84
C LEU A 152 23.28 27.82 14.49
N LEU A 153 24.25 27.28 15.24
CA LEU A 153 24.71 25.90 15.07
C LEU A 153 23.60 24.90 15.40
N GLN A 154 22.81 25.12 16.45
CA GLN A 154 21.64 24.29 16.77
C GLN A 154 20.58 24.36 15.67
N GLN A 155 20.36 25.53 15.08
CA GLN A 155 19.45 25.70 13.94
C GLN A 155 19.96 24.96 12.71
N GLN A 156 21.25 25.10 12.39
CA GLN A 156 21.90 24.37 11.29
C GLN A 156 21.88 22.86 11.51
N LEU A 157 22.06 22.40 12.76
CA LEU A 157 22.02 20.99 13.12
C LEU A 157 20.59 20.45 13.09
N ALA A 158 19.59 21.24 13.49
CA ALA A 158 18.18 20.89 13.33
C ALA A 158 17.78 20.81 11.85
N GLU A 159 18.27 21.73 11.02
CA GLU A 159 18.04 21.75 9.57
C GLU A 159 18.77 20.61 8.87
N LEU A 160 20.00 20.29 9.30
CA LEU A 160 20.75 19.13 8.83
C LEU A 160 20.13 17.82 9.30
N LYS A 161 19.65 17.73 10.56
CA LYS A 161 18.93 16.57 11.09
C LYS A 161 17.60 16.36 10.38
N LYS A 162 16.90 17.44 10.04
CA LYS A 162 15.72 17.43 9.18
C LYS A 162 16.08 16.94 7.78
N THR A 163 17.13 17.48 7.17
CA THR A 163 17.60 17.13 5.82
C THR A 163 18.07 15.67 5.74
N ILE A 164 18.83 15.21 6.74
CA ILE A 164 19.26 13.81 6.87
C ILE A 164 18.05 12.93 7.13
N SER A 165 17.12 13.28 8.04
CA SER A 165 15.89 12.50 8.27
C SER A 165 14.98 12.42 7.05
N THR A 166 14.88 13.48 6.25
CA THR A 166 14.18 13.44 4.96
C THR A 166 14.96 12.61 3.94
N SER A 167 16.29 12.67 3.94
CA SER A 167 17.15 11.90 3.04
C SER A 167 17.25 10.42 3.41
N THR A 168 17.08 10.03 4.68
CA THR A 168 17.02 8.63 5.14
C THR A 168 15.61 8.08 5.15
N ARG A 169 14.56 8.93 5.14
CA ARG A 169 13.22 8.48 4.75
C ARG A 169 13.14 7.98 3.32
N MET A 170 14.09 8.36 2.45
CA MET A 170 14.23 7.80 1.10
C MET A 170 14.51 6.27 1.11
N SER A 171 14.73 5.66 2.28
CA SER A 171 14.85 4.21 2.46
C SER A 171 13.69 3.58 3.24
N SER A 172 12.48 4.16 3.26
CA SER A 172 11.27 3.41 3.65
C SER A 172 10.83 2.48 2.51
N SER A 173 11.73 1.61 2.04
CA SER A 173 11.41 0.61 1.04
C SER A 173 10.31 -0.29 1.61
N VAL A 174 9.15 -0.26 0.95
CA VAL A 174 8.04 -1.13 1.33
C VAL A 174 8.31 -2.47 0.70
N THR A 175 8.26 -3.53 1.51
CA THR A 175 8.57 -4.87 1.01
C THR A 175 7.50 -5.36 0.03
N ASP A 176 7.92 -6.20 -0.91
CA ASP A 176 7.03 -6.91 -1.84
C ASP A 176 5.88 -7.61 -1.11
N SER A 177 6.15 -8.23 0.05
CA SER A 177 5.12 -8.90 0.86
C SER A 177 4.07 -7.94 1.41
N THR A 178 4.46 -6.72 1.76
CA THR A 178 3.51 -5.69 2.22
C THR A 178 2.64 -5.24 1.07
N PHE A 179 3.20 -5.01 -0.12
CA PHE A 179 2.42 -4.69 -1.31
C PHE A 179 1.44 -5.80 -1.67
N ALA A 180 1.89 -7.06 -1.68
CA ALA A 180 1.03 -8.21 -1.94
C ALA A 180 -0.14 -8.29 -0.94
N GLN A 181 0.13 -8.08 0.35
CA GLN A 181 -0.89 -8.07 1.40
C GLN A 181 -1.90 -6.95 1.21
N GLU A 182 -1.45 -5.70 1.04
CA GLU A 182 -2.34 -4.54 0.91
C GLU A 182 -3.16 -4.59 -0.38
N MET A 183 -2.59 -5.09 -1.47
CA MET A 183 -3.33 -5.32 -2.72
C MET A 183 -4.36 -6.45 -2.56
N GLY A 184 -4.05 -7.50 -1.77
CA GLY A 184 -5.01 -8.52 -1.38
C GLY A 184 -6.17 -7.95 -0.55
N VAL A 185 -5.90 -7.06 0.40
CA VAL A 185 -6.94 -6.35 1.17
C VAL A 185 -7.82 -5.52 0.23
N LEU A 186 -7.22 -4.75 -0.68
CA LEU A 186 -7.96 -3.94 -1.65
C LEU A 186 -8.86 -4.81 -2.56
N HIS A 187 -8.35 -5.94 -3.03
CA HIS A 187 -9.12 -6.92 -3.79
C HIS A 187 -10.37 -7.37 -3.02
N HIS A 188 -10.19 -7.77 -1.76
CA HIS A 188 -11.30 -8.24 -0.92
C HIS A 188 -12.30 -7.13 -0.58
N GLU A 189 -11.84 -5.90 -0.33
CA GLU A 189 -12.73 -4.75 -0.11
C GLU A 189 -13.61 -4.48 -1.34
N LEU A 190 -13.01 -4.48 -2.54
CA LEU A 190 -13.74 -4.31 -3.79
C LEU A 190 -14.74 -5.45 -4.03
N GLN A 191 -14.31 -6.70 -3.84
CA GLN A 191 -15.17 -7.88 -3.97
C GLN A 191 -16.37 -7.79 -3.02
N ASN A 192 -16.14 -7.48 -1.75
CA ASN A 192 -17.18 -7.34 -0.74
C ASN A 192 -18.15 -6.22 -1.09
N TRP A 193 -17.65 -5.09 -1.60
CA TRP A 193 -18.49 -3.99 -2.05
C TRP A 193 -19.40 -4.40 -3.22
N ILE A 194 -18.87 -5.15 -4.19
CA ILE A 194 -19.68 -5.69 -5.31
C ILE A 194 -20.75 -6.65 -4.80
N VAL A 195 -20.40 -7.58 -3.90
CA VAL A 195 -21.35 -8.52 -3.30
C VAL A 195 -22.44 -7.79 -2.52
N LEU A 196 -22.07 -6.83 -1.68
CA LEU A 196 -23.01 -6.09 -0.82
C LEU A 196 -24.08 -5.37 -1.65
N ASN A 197 -23.67 -4.72 -2.74
CA ASN A 197 -24.57 -3.87 -3.53
C ASN A 197 -25.27 -4.62 -4.67
N PHE A 198 -24.66 -5.65 -5.25
CA PHE A 198 -25.14 -6.26 -6.50
C PHE A 198 -25.43 -7.76 -6.44
N ARG A 199 -25.30 -8.44 -5.29
CA ARG A 199 -25.66 -9.88 -5.16
C ARG A 199 -27.08 -10.20 -5.65
N ARG A 200 -28.02 -9.28 -5.43
CA ARG A 200 -29.43 -9.41 -5.83
C ARG A 200 -29.73 -8.93 -7.25
N ALA A 201 -28.73 -8.44 -7.99
CA ALA A 201 -28.90 -8.05 -9.38
C ALA A 201 -29.38 -9.22 -10.22
N LYS A 202 -30.42 -8.99 -11.03
CA LYS A 202 -30.89 -9.94 -12.04
C LYS A 202 -30.24 -9.54 -13.35
N MET A 203 -29.46 -10.46 -13.92
CA MET A 203 -28.72 -10.23 -15.17
C MET A 203 -28.99 -11.35 -16.16
N ASP A 204 -30.22 -11.85 -16.21
CA ASP A 204 -30.66 -12.91 -17.12
C ASP A 204 -31.00 -12.35 -18.51
N VAL A 205 -30.18 -11.40 -18.97
CA VAL A 205 -30.35 -10.64 -20.21
C VAL A 205 -29.32 -11.13 -21.22
N ALA A 206 -29.65 -11.13 -22.51
CA ALA A 206 -28.75 -11.59 -23.55
C ALA A 206 -27.42 -10.79 -23.56
N PRO A 207 -26.27 -11.45 -23.79
CA PRO A 207 -24.95 -10.80 -23.89
C PRO A 207 -24.91 -9.53 -24.75
N ASN A 208 -25.56 -9.56 -25.92
CA ASN A 208 -25.60 -8.40 -26.83
C ASN A 208 -26.27 -7.18 -26.20
N GLU A 209 -27.31 -7.37 -25.41
CA GLU A 209 -27.99 -6.27 -24.73
C GLU A 209 -27.15 -5.71 -23.58
N LEU A 210 -26.40 -6.56 -22.85
CA LEU A 210 -25.40 -6.10 -21.88
C LEU A 210 -24.29 -5.29 -22.57
N CYS A 211 -23.84 -5.71 -23.75
CA CYS A 211 -22.89 -4.95 -24.57
C CYS A 211 -23.44 -3.58 -24.99
N ASN A 212 -24.72 -3.50 -25.35
CA ASN A 212 -25.38 -2.23 -25.70
C ASN A 212 -25.47 -1.31 -24.47
N ARG A 213 -25.78 -1.84 -23.28
CA ARG A 213 -25.86 -1.06 -22.04
C ARG A 213 -24.53 -0.41 -21.64
N LEU A 214 -23.41 -1.01 -22.04
CA LEU A 214 -22.07 -0.45 -21.82
C LEU A 214 -21.76 0.73 -22.75
N GLU A 215 -22.57 0.99 -23.77
CA GLU A 215 -22.34 2.14 -24.65
C GLU A 215 -22.43 3.45 -23.87
N GLY A 216 -21.43 4.31 -24.07
CA GLY A 216 -21.32 5.60 -23.40
C GLY A 216 -21.11 5.51 -21.89
N THR A 217 -20.54 4.42 -21.36
CA THR A 217 -20.08 4.36 -19.95
C THR A 217 -18.61 4.75 -19.77
N GLY A 218 -17.87 4.93 -20.85
CA GLY A 218 -16.46 5.32 -20.85
C GLY A 218 -15.97 5.63 -22.26
N ASP A 219 -14.65 5.74 -22.42
CA ASP A 219 -14.02 5.85 -23.73
C ASP A 219 -14.21 4.59 -24.60
N PHE A 220 -13.92 4.73 -25.89
CA PHE A 220 -14.14 3.69 -26.89
C PHE A 220 -13.35 2.40 -26.57
N GLU A 221 -12.08 2.53 -26.17
CA GLU A 221 -11.21 1.37 -25.92
C GLU A 221 -11.69 0.56 -24.71
N ARG A 222 -12.06 1.24 -23.62
CA ARG A 222 -12.59 0.59 -22.42
C ARG A 222 -13.93 -0.08 -22.69
N VAL A 223 -14.83 0.60 -23.40
CA VAL A 223 -16.14 0.01 -23.75
C VAL A 223 -15.94 -1.20 -24.66
N ALA A 224 -15.06 -1.12 -25.66
CA ALA A 224 -14.76 -2.26 -26.54
C ALA A 224 -14.18 -3.46 -25.77
N TRP A 225 -13.31 -3.19 -24.79
CA TRP A 225 -12.73 -4.21 -23.92
C TRP A 225 -13.80 -4.88 -23.04
N LEU A 226 -14.66 -4.09 -22.38
CA LEU A 226 -15.77 -4.61 -21.58
C LEU A 226 -16.77 -5.39 -22.45
N GLN A 227 -17.09 -4.91 -23.65
CA GLN A 227 -17.96 -5.62 -24.58
C GLN A 227 -17.37 -6.99 -24.98
N GLN A 228 -16.05 -7.10 -25.16
CA GLN A 228 -15.40 -8.39 -25.43
C GLN A 228 -15.66 -9.41 -24.32
N ILE A 229 -15.65 -8.97 -23.07
CA ILE A 229 -15.92 -9.80 -21.90
C ILE A 229 -17.40 -10.18 -21.83
N PHE A 230 -18.29 -9.20 -21.96
CA PHE A 230 -19.72 -9.45 -21.82
C PHE A 230 -20.30 -10.31 -22.95
N ARG A 231 -19.59 -10.50 -24.08
CA ARG A 231 -19.97 -11.49 -25.11
C ARG A 231 -20.00 -12.92 -24.61
N VAL A 232 -19.17 -13.27 -23.63
CA VAL A 232 -19.10 -14.60 -23.02
C VAL A 232 -19.69 -14.60 -21.60
N PHE A 233 -20.59 -13.66 -21.33
CA PHE A 233 -21.22 -13.49 -20.03
C PHE A 233 -21.96 -14.76 -19.56
N ASP A 234 -21.66 -15.17 -18.34
CA ASP A 234 -22.37 -16.25 -17.63
C ASP A 234 -23.11 -15.65 -16.41
N PRO A 235 -24.46 -15.73 -16.37
CA PRO A 235 -25.25 -15.31 -15.22
C PRO A 235 -24.83 -15.95 -13.89
N SER A 236 -24.29 -17.19 -13.92
CA SER A 236 -23.84 -17.90 -12.72
C SER A 236 -22.65 -17.20 -12.04
N ALA A 237 -21.80 -16.56 -12.85
CA ALA A 237 -20.60 -15.87 -12.43
C ALA A 237 -20.74 -14.33 -12.45
N LYS A 238 -21.96 -13.80 -12.48
CA LYS A 238 -22.24 -12.35 -12.65
C LYS A 238 -21.43 -11.42 -11.74
N LEU A 239 -21.13 -11.84 -10.51
CA LEU A 239 -20.36 -11.01 -9.57
C LEU A 239 -18.90 -10.82 -10.03
N ALA A 240 -18.30 -11.84 -10.65
CA ALA A 240 -16.97 -11.72 -11.24
C ALA A 240 -16.98 -10.73 -12.41
N PHE A 241 -18.01 -10.76 -13.26
CA PHE A 241 -18.17 -9.79 -14.36
C PHE A 241 -18.35 -8.36 -13.86
N LEU A 242 -19.16 -8.14 -12.82
CA LEU A 242 -19.33 -6.81 -12.22
C LEU A 242 -18.04 -6.31 -11.54
N GLN A 243 -17.32 -7.20 -10.85
CA GLN A 243 -16.02 -6.88 -10.29
C GLN A 243 -14.98 -6.56 -11.38
N CYS A 244 -15.04 -7.25 -12.52
CA CYS A 244 -14.21 -6.96 -13.68
C CYS A 244 -14.45 -5.55 -14.19
N VAL A 245 -15.70 -5.11 -14.32
CA VAL A 245 -16.05 -3.72 -14.68
C VAL A 245 -15.37 -2.74 -13.74
N ALA A 246 -15.52 -2.93 -12.41
CA ALA A 246 -14.90 -2.03 -11.44
C ALA A 246 -13.36 -2.04 -11.53
N THR A 247 -12.77 -3.21 -11.75
CA THR A 247 -11.32 -3.39 -11.91
C THR A 247 -10.78 -2.64 -13.11
N VAL A 248 -11.49 -2.64 -14.24
CA VAL A 248 -11.08 -1.91 -15.44
C VAL A 248 -10.94 -0.42 -15.21
N PHE A 249 -11.88 0.20 -14.50
CA PHE A 249 -11.76 1.62 -14.13
C PHE A 249 -10.71 1.83 -13.02
N LEU A 250 -10.53 0.86 -12.13
CA LEU A 250 -9.48 0.92 -11.12
C LEU A 250 -8.07 0.93 -11.75
N MET A 251 -7.91 0.38 -12.95
CA MET A 251 -6.64 0.46 -13.69
C MET A 251 -6.23 1.90 -14.00
N ASP A 252 -7.16 2.85 -14.12
CA ASP A 252 -6.83 4.28 -14.31
C ASP A 252 -6.01 4.82 -13.12
N VAL A 253 -6.18 4.25 -11.93
CA VAL A 253 -5.44 4.61 -10.72
C VAL A 253 -4.01 4.05 -10.77
N PHE A 254 -3.86 2.81 -11.20
CA PHE A 254 -2.57 2.10 -11.14
C PHE A 254 -1.68 2.32 -12.37
N CYS A 255 -2.29 2.64 -13.52
CA CYS A 255 -1.58 2.88 -14.78
C CYS A 255 -1.44 4.37 -15.12
N ALA A 256 -1.65 5.27 -14.15
CA ALA A 256 -1.37 6.69 -14.34
C ALA A 256 0.11 6.91 -14.70
N GLU A 257 0.39 7.81 -15.66
CA GLU A 257 1.73 7.98 -16.25
C GLU A 257 2.83 8.27 -15.21
N LEU A 258 2.59 9.23 -14.31
CA LEU A 258 3.52 9.61 -13.24
C LEU A 258 2.94 9.34 -11.84
N VAL A 259 1.78 9.94 -11.58
CA VAL A 259 1.03 9.77 -10.33
C VAL A 259 -0.44 10.03 -10.60
N PHE A 260 -1.31 9.18 -10.05
CA PHE A 260 -2.75 9.35 -10.16
C PHE A 260 -3.21 10.65 -9.49
N GLY A 261 -4.14 11.37 -10.13
CA GLY A 261 -4.69 12.64 -9.65
C GLY A 261 -4.14 13.88 -10.37
N LEU A 262 -3.18 13.73 -11.29
CA LEU A 262 -2.77 14.83 -12.16
C LEU A 262 -3.90 15.19 -13.13
N ASN A 263 -4.16 16.49 -13.27
CA ASN A 263 -5.14 17.02 -14.22
C ASN A 263 -4.42 17.67 -15.39
N GLU A 264 -4.40 17.02 -16.55
CA GLU A 264 -3.77 17.52 -17.79
C GLU A 264 -4.30 18.87 -18.27
N GLY A 265 -5.52 19.26 -17.85
CA GLY A 265 -6.07 20.58 -18.13
C GLY A 265 -5.30 21.73 -17.48
N GLU A 266 -4.52 21.45 -16.43
CA GLU A 266 -3.67 22.43 -15.75
C GLU A 266 -2.27 22.46 -16.38
N GLN A 267 -1.79 23.66 -16.71
CA GLN A 267 -0.51 23.84 -17.40
C GLN A 267 0.68 23.22 -16.66
N TRP A 268 0.70 23.30 -15.33
CA TRP A 268 1.79 22.76 -14.53
C TRP A 268 1.83 21.22 -14.54
N CYS A 269 0.67 20.56 -14.59
CA CYS A 269 0.56 19.11 -14.74
C CYS A 269 1.11 18.67 -16.11
N ALA A 270 0.69 19.35 -17.18
CA ALA A 270 1.15 19.04 -18.54
C ALA A 270 2.67 19.22 -18.71
N VAL A 271 3.24 20.27 -18.10
CA VAL A 271 4.70 20.47 -18.08
C VAL A 271 5.41 19.37 -17.30
N LEU A 272 4.83 18.93 -16.18
CA LEU A 272 5.38 17.87 -15.35
C LEU A 272 5.40 16.52 -16.08
N LEU A 273 4.30 16.14 -16.74
CA LEU A 273 4.24 14.91 -17.54
C LEU A 273 5.24 14.93 -18.71
N LYS A 274 5.40 16.08 -19.36
CA LYS A 274 6.42 16.26 -20.40
C LYS A 274 7.84 16.13 -19.85
N ALA A 275 8.08 16.61 -18.62
CA ALA A 275 9.36 16.42 -17.94
C ALA A 275 9.59 14.95 -17.60
N ASP A 276 8.57 14.23 -17.14
CA ASP A 276 8.63 12.79 -16.87
C ASP A 276 9.04 11.99 -18.11
N ASP A 277 8.35 12.17 -19.24
CA ASP A 277 8.71 11.52 -20.52
C ASP A 277 10.16 11.83 -20.94
N SER A 278 10.59 13.08 -20.79
CA SER A 278 11.97 13.48 -21.10
C SER A 278 12.98 12.84 -20.15
N MET A 279 12.68 12.76 -18.85
CA MET A 279 13.57 12.19 -17.84
C MET A 279 13.67 10.67 -18.00
N GLN A 280 12.57 9.99 -18.28
CA GLN A 280 12.54 8.55 -18.53
C GLN A 280 13.42 8.17 -19.73
N LYS A 281 13.45 8.99 -20.78
CA LYS A 281 14.27 8.78 -21.99
C LYS A 281 15.75 9.14 -21.80
N THR A 282 16.07 10.03 -20.86
CA THR A 282 17.41 10.59 -20.71
C THR A 282 18.20 9.95 -19.58
N LEU A 283 17.53 9.57 -18.49
CA LEU A 283 18.14 9.00 -17.30
C LEU A 283 18.15 7.46 -17.37
N GLY A 284 19.15 6.84 -16.76
CA GLY A 284 19.12 5.40 -16.50
C GLY A 284 18.05 5.04 -15.45
N SER A 285 17.61 3.77 -15.42
CA SER A 285 16.49 3.30 -14.58
C SER A 285 16.58 3.73 -13.10
N GLN A 286 17.77 3.60 -12.49
CA GLN A 286 17.99 4.00 -11.11
C GLN A 286 17.86 5.52 -10.90
N ALA A 287 18.49 6.32 -11.77
CA ALA A 287 18.44 7.78 -11.67
C ALA A 287 17.02 8.30 -11.92
N TYR A 288 16.30 7.70 -12.87
CA TYR A 288 14.90 7.98 -13.13
C TYR A 288 14.02 7.60 -11.93
N GLY A 289 14.19 6.41 -11.35
CA GLY A 289 13.42 5.97 -10.17
C GLY A 289 13.58 6.91 -8.98
N LYS A 290 14.82 7.38 -8.71
CA LYS A 290 15.09 8.39 -7.68
C LYS A 290 14.44 9.73 -7.98
N TRP A 291 14.54 10.21 -9.22
CA TRP A 291 13.92 11.47 -9.63
C TRP A 291 12.39 11.42 -9.53
N ARG A 292 11.77 10.32 -10.02
CA ARG A 292 10.34 10.07 -9.97
C ARG A 292 9.85 10.05 -8.52
N ALA A 293 10.48 9.25 -7.66
CA ALA A 293 10.08 9.15 -6.25
C ALA A 293 10.10 10.52 -5.55
N ALA A 294 11.20 11.27 -5.69
CA ALA A 294 11.33 12.60 -5.09
C ALA A 294 10.31 13.61 -5.66
N THR A 295 10.02 13.53 -6.96
CA THR A 295 9.09 14.43 -7.65
C THR A 295 7.65 14.13 -7.23
N VAL A 296 7.24 12.87 -7.22
CA VAL A 296 5.91 12.47 -6.74
C VAL A 296 5.74 12.85 -5.27
N GLU A 297 6.79 12.76 -4.45
CA GLU A 297 6.72 13.13 -3.03
C GLU A 297 6.48 14.63 -2.87
N ALA A 298 7.22 15.45 -3.62
CA ALA A 298 7.04 16.90 -3.63
C ALA A 298 5.64 17.31 -4.12
N VAL A 299 5.13 16.66 -5.18
CA VAL A 299 3.78 16.90 -5.70
C VAL A 299 2.71 16.48 -4.69
N GLY A 300 2.89 15.34 -4.03
CA GLY A 300 1.97 14.83 -3.01
C GLY A 300 1.76 15.77 -1.82
N GLN A 301 2.74 16.63 -1.51
CA GLN A 301 2.65 17.63 -0.44
C GLN A 301 1.87 18.89 -0.84
N SER A 302 1.52 19.06 -2.12
CA SER A 302 0.79 20.23 -2.61
C SER A 302 -0.70 20.14 -2.28
N ALA A 303 -1.25 21.18 -1.63
CA ALA A 303 -2.69 21.27 -1.37
C ALA A 303 -3.52 21.29 -2.68
N VAL A 304 -3.01 21.94 -3.72
CA VAL A 304 -3.65 21.98 -5.05
C VAL A 304 -3.76 20.57 -5.63
N PHE A 305 -2.70 19.77 -5.49
CA PHE A 305 -2.73 18.37 -5.93
C PHE A 305 -3.75 17.54 -5.14
N GLN A 306 -3.86 17.75 -3.82
CA GLN A 306 -4.84 17.03 -2.99
C GLN A 306 -6.29 17.28 -3.44
N ASP A 307 -6.62 18.51 -3.86
CA ASP A 307 -7.95 18.83 -4.42
C ASP A 307 -8.19 18.12 -5.76
N HIS A 308 -7.19 18.05 -6.63
CA HIS A 308 -7.28 17.30 -7.89
C HIS A 308 -7.40 15.80 -7.66
N LEU A 309 -6.64 15.25 -6.71
CA LEU A 309 -6.71 13.86 -6.30
C LEU A 309 -8.11 13.50 -5.77
N GLN A 310 -8.72 14.37 -4.96
CA GLN A 310 -10.08 14.17 -4.47
C GLN A 310 -11.09 14.09 -5.63
N LYS A 311 -11.01 15.00 -6.60
CA LYS A 311 -11.86 14.99 -7.80
C LYS A 311 -11.63 13.76 -8.67
N ALA A 312 -10.38 13.33 -8.82
CA ALA A 312 -10.04 12.13 -9.58
C ALA A 312 -10.60 10.87 -8.93
N ASN A 313 -10.50 10.75 -7.60
CA ASN A 313 -11.11 9.64 -6.84
C ASN A 313 -12.62 9.59 -7.03
N GLU A 314 -13.30 10.75 -6.98
CA GLU A 314 -14.74 10.86 -7.23
C GLU A 314 -15.09 10.48 -8.68
N GLY A 315 -14.32 10.94 -9.66
CA GLY A 315 -14.52 10.63 -11.08
C GLY A 315 -14.41 9.13 -11.41
N VAL A 316 -13.44 8.43 -10.82
CA VAL A 316 -13.32 6.96 -10.98
C VAL A 316 -14.50 6.25 -10.33
N ALA A 317 -14.86 6.65 -9.10
CA ALA A 317 -16.01 6.08 -8.41
C ALA A 317 -17.32 6.32 -9.18
N ASP A 318 -17.52 7.51 -9.76
CA ASP A 318 -18.65 7.86 -10.61
C ASP A 318 -18.72 6.99 -11.86
N SER A 319 -17.58 6.75 -12.51
CA SER A 319 -17.50 5.93 -13.73
C SER A 319 -17.84 4.47 -13.46
N ILE A 320 -17.32 3.90 -12.37
CA ILE A 320 -17.65 2.55 -11.90
C ILE A 320 -19.14 2.47 -11.57
N TRP A 321 -19.63 3.40 -10.75
CA TRP A 321 -21.01 3.41 -10.30
C TRP A 321 -21.97 3.54 -11.49
N HIS A 322 -21.70 4.45 -12.43
CA HIS A 322 -22.51 4.65 -13.62
C HIS A 322 -22.55 3.42 -14.52
N SER A 323 -21.40 2.77 -14.73
CA SER A 323 -21.30 1.54 -15.54
C SER A 323 -22.08 0.38 -14.93
N LEU A 324 -21.93 0.17 -13.62
CA LEU A 324 -22.65 -0.87 -12.90
C LEU A 324 -24.16 -0.59 -12.83
N HIS A 325 -24.55 0.67 -12.70
CA HIS A 325 -25.96 1.08 -12.75
C HIS A 325 -26.56 0.79 -14.13
N LYS A 326 -25.88 1.14 -15.24
CA LYS A 326 -26.38 0.81 -16.59
C LYS A 326 -26.53 -0.69 -16.82
N LEU A 327 -25.61 -1.50 -16.28
CA LEU A 327 -25.67 -2.95 -16.43
C LEU A 327 -26.79 -3.59 -15.60
N THR A 328 -26.97 -3.14 -14.36
CA THR A 328 -27.78 -3.84 -13.36
C THR A 328 -29.11 -3.15 -13.02
N GLU A 329 -29.26 -1.88 -13.38
CA GLU A 329 -30.36 -0.99 -12.99
C GLU A 329 -30.51 -0.82 -11.46
N ILE A 330 -29.52 -1.27 -10.68
CA ILE A 330 -29.48 -1.09 -9.23
C ILE A 330 -28.81 0.23 -8.91
N ASP A 331 -29.43 0.99 -8.02
CA ASP A 331 -28.82 2.12 -7.35
C ASP A 331 -28.27 1.67 -5.99
N ALA A 332 -26.95 1.70 -5.82
CA ALA A 332 -26.26 1.40 -4.57
C ALA A 332 -26.47 2.48 -3.47
N GLY A 333 -27.11 3.62 -3.83
CA GLY A 333 -27.34 4.76 -2.98
C GLY A 333 -26.07 5.53 -2.63
N GLU A 334 -26.24 6.64 -1.91
CA GLU A 334 -25.14 7.51 -1.48
C GLU A 334 -24.15 6.79 -0.57
N GLY A 335 -24.62 5.86 0.28
CA GLY A 335 -23.75 5.05 1.14
C GLY A 335 -22.86 4.07 0.36
N GLY A 336 -23.42 3.44 -0.69
CA GLY A 336 -22.65 2.60 -1.60
C GLY A 336 -21.60 3.40 -2.36
N LYS A 337 -21.95 4.59 -2.84
CA LYS A 337 -21.02 5.51 -3.50
C LYS A 337 -19.91 6.02 -2.57
N ALA A 338 -20.24 6.44 -1.35
CA ALA A 338 -19.27 6.92 -0.37
C ALA A 338 -18.27 5.83 0.03
N SER A 339 -18.73 4.60 0.23
CA SER A 339 -17.85 3.46 0.51
C SER A 339 -16.95 3.11 -0.68
N LEU A 340 -17.44 3.20 -1.92
CA LEU A 340 -16.62 3.03 -3.12
C LEU A 340 -15.52 4.10 -3.20
N ILE A 341 -15.84 5.36 -2.95
CA ILE A 341 -14.83 6.44 -2.90
C ILE A 341 -13.74 6.11 -1.86
N GLY A 342 -14.10 5.52 -0.71
CA GLY A 342 -13.14 5.04 0.28
C GLY A 342 -12.17 3.98 -0.28
N ILE A 343 -12.69 3.01 -1.04
CA ILE A 343 -11.89 1.97 -1.71
C ILE A 343 -10.96 2.60 -2.76
N ILE A 344 -11.45 3.53 -3.57
CA ILE A 344 -10.62 4.24 -4.57
C ILE A 344 -9.53 5.08 -3.90
N LYS A 345 -9.82 5.74 -2.78
CA LYS A 345 -8.81 6.46 -1.99
C LYS A 345 -7.70 5.53 -1.49
N ARG A 346 -8.05 4.32 -1.04
CA ARG A 346 -7.04 3.32 -0.65
C ARG A 346 -6.21 2.90 -1.85
N ALA A 347 -6.83 2.61 -2.98
CA ALA A 347 -6.13 2.27 -4.22
C ALA A 347 -5.17 3.39 -4.66
N ALA A 348 -5.60 4.65 -4.63
CA ALA A 348 -4.77 5.80 -4.95
C ALA A 348 -3.58 5.94 -4.00
N SER A 349 -3.81 5.74 -2.69
CA SER A 349 -2.73 5.75 -1.69
C SER A 349 -1.70 4.64 -1.95
N LEU A 350 -2.15 3.45 -2.35
CA LEU A 350 -1.26 2.35 -2.72
C LEU A 350 -0.51 2.63 -4.03
N ALA A 351 -1.19 3.15 -5.06
CA ALA A 351 -0.56 3.55 -6.32
C ALA A 351 0.55 4.59 -6.08
N HIS A 352 0.30 5.59 -5.23
CA HIS A 352 1.32 6.57 -4.84
C HIS A 352 2.49 5.91 -4.11
N LEU A 353 2.21 4.94 -3.23
CA LEU A 353 3.24 4.18 -2.53
C LEU A 353 4.13 3.37 -3.47
N PHE A 354 3.57 2.79 -4.53
CA PHE A 354 4.33 2.15 -5.61
C PHE A 354 5.19 3.18 -6.36
N SER A 355 4.65 4.37 -6.67
CA SER A 355 5.41 5.42 -7.36
C SER A 355 6.58 5.98 -6.53
N PHE A 356 6.51 5.93 -5.19
CA PHE A 356 7.60 6.31 -4.29
C PHE A 356 8.75 5.29 -4.25
N GLN A 357 8.51 4.06 -4.68
CA GLN A 357 9.59 3.07 -4.74
C GLN A 357 10.55 3.39 -5.89
N GLN A 358 11.82 3.06 -5.72
CA GLN A 358 12.82 3.18 -6.79
C GLN A 358 12.64 2.08 -7.84
N ALA A 359 12.23 0.88 -7.41
CA ALA A 359 11.84 -0.21 -8.30
C ALA A 359 10.65 0.20 -9.19
N GLN A 360 10.54 -0.41 -10.37
CA GLN A 360 9.44 -0.14 -11.29
C GLN A 360 8.40 -1.25 -11.20
N TYR A 361 7.15 -0.87 -10.96
CA TYR A 361 6.03 -1.78 -10.89
C TYR A 361 5.18 -1.64 -12.14
N GLN A 362 4.69 -2.76 -12.64
CA GLN A 362 3.78 -2.79 -13.77
C GLN A 362 2.52 -3.54 -13.37
N PHE A 363 1.37 -2.92 -13.68
CA PHE A 363 0.05 -3.49 -13.49
C PHE A 363 -0.47 -3.96 -14.84
N ILE A 364 -0.92 -5.20 -14.90
CA ILE A 364 -1.32 -5.83 -16.16
C ILE A 364 -2.70 -6.43 -15.96
N LEU A 365 -3.60 -6.11 -16.89
CA LEU A 365 -4.90 -6.75 -17.02
C LEU A 365 -4.83 -7.70 -18.22
N PRO A 366 -4.79 -9.02 -18.01
CA PRO A 366 -4.75 -9.99 -19.11
C PRO A 366 -5.94 -9.82 -20.06
N ASN A 367 -5.69 -10.00 -21.36
CA ASN A 367 -6.75 -9.87 -22.36
C ASN A 367 -7.73 -11.05 -22.27
N PRO A 368 -9.05 -10.81 -22.41
CA PRO A 368 -10.04 -11.87 -22.52
C PRO A 368 -9.70 -12.82 -23.68
N GLY A 369 -9.86 -14.12 -23.45
CA GLY A 369 -9.55 -15.17 -24.43
C GLY A 369 -8.08 -15.59 -24.49
N THR A 370 -7.18 -14.98 -23.72
CA THR A 370 -5.80 -15.48 -23.59
C THR A 370 -5.75 -16.79 -22.80
N PRO A 371 -4.80 -17.70 -23.08
CA PRO A 371 -4.64 -18.93 -22.31
C PRO A 371 -4.34 -18.65 -20.84
N PHE A 372 -4.86 -19.49 -19.95
CA PHE A 372 -4.51 -19.44 -18.53
C PHE A 372 -3.03 -19.75 -18.31
N ASP A 373 -2.38 -18.95 -17.45
CA ASP A 373 -0.99 -19.14 -17.03
C ASP A 373 -0.91 -19.19 -15.50
N ALA A 374 -0.62 -20.37 -14.96
CA ALA A 374 -0.53 -20.61 -13.52
C ALA A 374 0.61 -19.84 -12.84
N GLU A 375 1.61 -19.34 -13.57
CA GLU A 375 2.69 -18.52 -12.98
C GLU A 375 2.20 -17.11 -12.64
N THR A 376 1.33 -16.54 -13.48
CA THR A 376 0.91 -15.13 -13.37
C THR A 376 -0.57 -14.96 -12.98
N MET A 377 -1.34 -16.05 -12.97
CA MET A 377 -2.79 -16.02 -12.77
C MET A 377 -3.25 -17.03 -11.71
N GLU A 378 -4.40 -16.74 -11.11
CA GLU A 378 -5.12 -17.62 -10.20
C GLU A 378 -6.60 -17.65 -10.60
N ASP A 379 -7.11 -18.84 -10.93
CA ASP A 379 -8.51 -19.03 -11.30
C ASP A 379 -9.40 -18.98 -10.04
N ILE A 380 -10.39 -18.09 -10.05
CA ILE A 380 -11.32 -17.89 -8.94
C ILE A 380 -12.43 -18.94 -8.88
N ALA A 381 -12.60 -19.75 -9.95
CA ALA A 381 -13.62 -20.79 -10.00
C ALA A 381 -13.12 -22.15 -9.45
N GLN A 382 -11.82 -22.37 -9.37
CA GLN A 382 -11.24 -23.67 -9.05
C GLN A 382 -10.76 -23.80 -7.60
N ASP A 383 -11.35 -24.76 -6.88
CA ASP A 383 -10.72 -25.39 -5.72
C ASP A 383 -9.86 -26.59 -6.20
N GLY A 384 -8.79 -26.34 -6.95
CA GLY A 384 -7.64 -27.26 -7.03
C GLY A 384 -7.60 -28.39 -8.09
N GLU A 385 -8.40 -28.38 -9.16
CA GLU A 385 -8.23 -29.32 -10.29
C GLU A 385 -7.74 -28.60 -11.56
N GLU A 386 -6.63 -29.01 -12.18
CA GLU A 386 -6.09 -28.39 -13.40
C GLU A 386 -7.04 -28.57 -14.60
N LEU A 387 -7.58 -27.46 -15.14
CA LEU A 387 -8.27 -27.49 -16.43
C LEU A 387 -7.22 -27.55 -17.56
N SER A 388 -7.30 -28.58 -18.40
CA SER A 388 -6.31 -28.86 -19.45
C SER A 388 -6.28 -27.83 -20.60
N SER A 389 -7.32 -27.01 -20.77
CA SER A 389 -7.41 -26.01 -21.85
C SER A 389 -8.42 -24.89 -21.54
N SER A 390 -8.08 -24.04 -20.57
CA SER A 390 -8.92 -22.90 -20.21
C SER A 390 -8.36 -21.58 -20.76
N VAL A 391 -9.28 -20.69 -21.14
CA VAL A 391 -8.98 -19.30 -21.52
C VAL A 391 -9.65 -18.34 -20.55
N ILE A 392 -9.08 -17.16 -20.42
CA ILE A 392 -9.62 -16.12 -19.54
C ILE A 392 -10.98 -15.66 -20.08
N SER A 393 -12.01 -15.73 -19.23
CA SER A 393 -13.33 -15.16 -19.48
C SER A 393 -13.37 -13.70 -19.04
N CYS A 394 -13.03 -13.44 -17.77
CA CYS A 394 -12.92 -12.09 -17.22
C CYS A 394 -11.83 -12.00 -16.14
N VAL A 395 -11.39 -10.78 -15.85
CA VAL A 395 -10.34 -10.50 -14.86
C VAL A 395 -10.93 -9.67 -13.71
N THR A 396 -10.88 -10.20 -12.49
CA THR A 396 -11.45 -9.56 -11.29
C THR A 396 -10.41 -8.80 -10.45
N PHE A 397 -9.13 -8.95 -10.77
CA PHE A 397 -8.04 -8.17 -10.19
C PHE A 397 -6.74 -8.28 -11.02
N PRO A 398 -5.93 -7.21 -11.14
CA PRO A 398 -4.77 -7.20 -12.02
C PRO A 398 -3.60 -8.04 -11.50
N PHE A 399 -2.70 -8.38 -12.42
CA PHE A 399 -1.37 -8.91 -12.15
C PHE A 399 -0.40 -7.76 -11.84
N ILE A 400 0.51 -7.98 -10.89
CA ILE A 400 1.52 -6.98 -10.49
C ILE A 400 2.90 -7.62 -10.56
N ILE A 401 3.78 -6.98 -11.32
CA ILE A 401 5.17 -7.39 -11.45
C ILE A 401 6.11 -6.26 -11.05
N LYS A 402 7.13 -6.59 -10.27
CA LYS A 402 8.26 -5.70 -9.96
C LYS A 402 9.40 -6.00 -10.93
N ASN A 403 9.91 -4.97 -11.57
CA ASN A 403 11.10 -5.01 -12.42
C ASN A 403 12.27 -4.36 -11.68
N GLY A 404 13.38 -5.09 -11.61
CA GLY A 404 14.58 -4.65 -10.91
C GLY A 404 14.60 -5.00 -9.43
N ASP A 405 15.74 -4.70 -8.81
CA ASP A 405 15.94 -4.76 -7.37
C ASP A 405 15.39 -3.52 -6.65
N GLU A 406 15.68 -3.43 -5.35
CA GLU A 406 15.09 -2.43 -4.46
C GLU A 406 15.57 -1.01 -4.76
N CYS A 407 16.68 -0.90 -5.49
CA CYS A 407 17.25 0.35 -5.97
C CYS A 407 16.81 0.69 -7.41
N GLY A 408 15.98 -0.15 -8.04
CA GLY A 408 15.60 -0.01 -9.45
C GLY A 408 16.72 -0.35 -10.43
N ASP A 409 17.75 -1.07 -9.99
CA ASP A 409 18.79 -1.65 -10.84
C ASP A 409 18.42 -3.09 -11.22
N ASN A 410 19.27 -3.79 -11.98
CA ASN A 410 19.08 -5.19 -12.35
C ASN A 410 17.71 -5.46 -12.98
N THR A 411 17.30 -4.63 -13.95
CA THR A 411 15.97 -4.66 -14.59
C THR A 411 15.60 -5.99 -15.29
N HIS A 412 16.54 -6.91 -15.42
CA HIS A 412 16.32 -8.29 -15.84
C HIS A 412 15.64 -9.15 -14.76
N LEU A 413 15.76 -8.77 -13.49
CA LEU A 413 15.05 -9.38 -12.38
C LEU A 413 13.57 -9.01 -12.44
N ARG A 414 12.72 -10.03 -12.33
CA ARG A 414 11.26 -9.90 -12.37
C ARG A 414 10.67 -10.70 -11.22
N ASN A 415 9.92 -10.02 -10.35
CA ASN A 415 9.21 -10.67 -9.26
C ASN A 415 7.69 -10.50 -9.41
N VAL A 416 6.95 -11.60 -9.26
CA VAL A 416 5.50 -11.57 -9.21
C VAL A 416 5.10 -11.14 -7.80
N ILE A 417 4.57 -9.92 -7.69
CA ILE A 417 4.07 -9.38 -6.42
C ILE A 417 2.68 -9.92 -6.14
N MET A 418 1.84 -9.98 -7.19
CA MET A 418 0.48 -10.50 -7.09
C MET A 418 0.06 -11.12 -8.42
N LYS A 419 -0.50 -12.33 -8.36
CA LYS A 419 -1.14 -12.99 -9.50
C LYS A 419 -2.47 -12.32 -9.84
N SER A 420 -2.81 -12.25 -11.12
CA SER A 420 -4.12 -11.79 -11.55
C SER A 420 -5.20 -12.77 -11.09
N ARG A 421 -6.33 -12.24 -10.64
CA ARG A 421 -7.52 -13.02 -10.29
C ARG A 421 -8.39 -13.11 -11.53
N VAL A 422 -8.53 -14.31 -12.08
CA VAL A 422 -9.21 -14.52 -13.35
C VAL A 422 -10.35 -15.51 -13.18
N LEU A 423 -11.40 -15.35 -13.96
CA LEU A 423 -12.39 -16.39 -14.19
C LEU A 423 -12.05 -17.06 -15.51
N CYS A 424 -11.79 -18.35 -15.49
CA CYS A 424 -11.53 -19.11 -16.69
C CYS A 424 -12.81 -19.73 -17.27
N ARG A 425 -12.77 -20.02 -18.57
CA ARG A 425 -13.78 -20.82 -19.27
C ARG A 425 -13.11 -21.83 -20.17
N GLU A 426 -13.79 -22.93 -20.45
CA GLU A 426 -13.32 -23.90 -21.44
C GLU A 426 -13.44 -23.33 -22.86
N VAL A 427 -12.52 -23.74 -23.73
CA VAL A 427 -12.60 -23.48 -25.16
C VAL A 427 -13.45 -24.59 -25.78
N GLU A 428 -14.70 -24.28 -26.13
CA GLU A 428 -15.50 -25.19 -26.96
C GLU A 428 -14.78 -25.40 -28.29
N SER A 429 -14.48 -26.67 -28.60
CA SER A 429 -13.70 -27.11 -29.78
C SER A 429 -14.51 -27.11 -31.06
#